data_AF-A0A960MFC1-F1
#
_entry.id   AF-A0A960MFC1-F1
#
_cell.length_a   1.000
_cell.length_b   1.000
_cell.length_c   1.000
_cell.angle_alpha   90.00
_cell.angle_beta   90.00
_cell.angle_gamma   90.00
#
_symmetry.space_group_name_H-M   'P 1'
#
loop_
_entity.id
_entity.type
_entity.pdbx_description
1 polymer ?
#
loop_
_entity_poly.entity_id
_entity_poly.type
_entity_poly.pdbx_seq_one_letter_code
_entity_poly.pdbx_strand_id
1 'polypeptide(L)'
;HSREELSLAFSEDDGKTWSTPIVIAARYDDPGGKEAGNRRVSYPYLYERKPGDLWITTMQGSLRMRIALADLDKGEIPVPKPVAAAEVKPVPNGLWMFGDSTTAFRPGAVEKVYSVRLQELLLRMGSSLNVYNAGKGGNTTRDALARFERDVLSQQPRVVVMQFGINDAAVDVWKTPPAADSRVPIAEYEKNLRTLVGMARERKAKVILMTTNPLRWTGRLKDLYGKPPYDPGAEDGFDAPVLAKYNEVIRRLAKELGTGFVDVRAAFEAYAAESGHAMDDLLLDGMHPNDKGHAIVADLLAPAIRDQVR
;
A
#
# COMPACT_ATOMS: atom_id res chain seq x y z
N HIS A 1 -24.38 -17.29 2.82
CA HIS A 1 -23.75 -17.13 4.15
C HIS A 1 -22.44 -17.91 4.19
N SER A 2 -21.34 -17.32 4.65
CA SER A 2 -20.06 -18.05 4.81
C SER A 2 -20.15 -18.96 6.04
N ARG A 3 -19.53 -20.14 5.98
CA ARG A 3 -19.26 -20.98 7.16
C ARG A 3 -18.16 -20.35 8.01
N GLU A 4 -18.25 -20.54 9.32
CA GLU A 4 -17.30 -20.05 10.32
C GLU A 4 -16.12 -21.02 10.49
N GLU A 5 -16.37 -22.31 10.37
CA GLU A 5 -15.38 -23.37 10.54
C GLU A 5 -15.35 -24.29 9.32
N LEU A 6 -14.16 -24.84 9.06
CA LEU A 6 -13.94 -25.98 8.18
C LEU A 6 -13.35 -27.11 9.03
N SER A 7 -14.08 -28.22 9.08
CA SER A 7 -13.68 -29.41 9.84
C SER A 7 -13.41 -30.59 8.91
N LEU A 8 -12.53 -31.47 9.34
CA LEU A 8 -12.14 -32.69 8.65
C LEU A 8 -12.41 -33.91 9.54
N ALA A 9 -12.99 -34.96 8.94
CA ALA A 9 -13.19 -36.26 9.57
C ALA A 9 -12.81 -37.35 8.56
N PHE A 10 -12.36 -38.49 9.08
CA PHE A 10 -11.90 -39.61 8.27
C PHE A 10 -12.80 -40.83 8.48
N SER A 11 -12.93 -41.62 7.42
CA SER A 11 -13.57 -42.92 7.46
C SER A 11 -12.59 -43.95 6.92
N GLU A 12 -12.46 -45.08 7.63
CA GLU A 12 -11.64 -46.22 7.23
C GLU A 12 -12.47 -47.36 6.61
N ASP A 13 -13.79 -47.19 6.54
CA ASP A 13 -14.76 -48.24 6.18
C ASP A 13 -15.74 -47.78 5.08
N ASP A 14 -15.23 -47.00 4.12
CA ASP A 14 -15.96 -46.46 2.98
C ASP A 14 -17.19 -45.62 3.38
N GLY A 15 -17.04 -44.82 4.42
CA GLY A 15 -18.00 -43.81 4.85
C GLY A 15 -19.06 -44.31 5.84
N LYS A 16 -18.93 -45.52 6.39
CA LYS A 16 -19.91 -46.08 7.34
C LYS A 16 -19.71 -45.50 8.74
N THR A 17 -18.47 -45.34 9.18
CA THR A 17 -18.09 -44.69 10.43
C THR A 17 -17.10 -43.57 10.16
N TRP A 18 -17.12 -42.57 11.05
CA TRP A 18 -16.31 -41.37 10.93
C TRP A 18 -15.59 -41.08 12.24
N SER A 19 -14.36 -40.61 12.15
CA SER A 19 -13.63 -40.06 13.27
C SER A 19 -14.35 -38.83 13.83
N THR A 20 -14.01 -38.43 15.06
CA THR A 20 -14.41 -37.13 15.58
C THR A 20 -13.94 -36.03 14.63
N PRO A 21 -14.83 -35.11 14.18
CA PRO A 21 -14.42 -34.01 13.32
C PRO A 21 -13.45 -33.07 14.03
N ILE A 22 -12.38 -32.70 13.33
CA ILE A 22 -11.35 -31.77 13.83
C ILE A 22 -11.43 -30.50 13.02
N VAL A 23 -11.50 -29.34 13.68
CA VAL A 23 -11.48 -28.04 12.99
C VAL A 23 -10.07 -27.77 12.48
N ILE A 24 -9.94 -27.61 11.16
CA ILE A 24 -8.65 -27.40 10.48
C ILE A 24 -8.46 -25.96 10.01
N ALA A 25 -9.53 -25.18 9.91
CA ALA A 25 -9.49 -23.74 9.65
C ALA A 25 -10.75 -23.08 10.20
N ALA A 26 -10.63 -21.86 10.71
CA ALA A 26 -11.76 -21.13 11.25
C ALA A 26 -11.65 -19.62 11.04
N ARG A 27 -12.79 -18.94 11.16
CA ARG A 27 -12.94 -17.48 11.03
C ARG A 27 -13.84 -16.97 12.17
N TYR A 28 -13.24 -16.76 13.33
CA TYR A 28 -13.97 -16.34 14.53
C TYR A 28 -14.04 -14.81 14.72
N ASP A 29 -13.31 -14.02 13.94
CA ASP A 29 -13.07 -12.59 14.20
C ASP A 29 -13.87 -11.61 13.32
N ASP A 30 -14.83 -12.08 12.51
CA ASP A 30 -15.61 -11.22 11.62
C ASP A 30 -17.09 -11.64 11.55
N PRO A 31 -17.92 -11.29 12.56
CA PRO A 31 -19.35 -11.50 12.51
C PRO A 31 -20.00 -10.36 11.71
N GLY A 32 -19.91 -10.43 10.37
CA GLY A 32 -20.74 -9.63 9.46
C GLY A 32 -20.11 -8.42 8.76
N GLY A 33 -18.79 -8.22 8.83
CA GLY A 33 -18.10 -7.13 8.13
C GLY A 33 -17.89 -7.38 6.62
N LYS A 34 -17.67 -6.31 5.85
CA LYS A 34 -17.45 -6.35 4.39
C LYS A 34 -16.19 -7.16 3.97
N GLU A 35 -15.30 -7.51 4.91
CA GLU A 35 -14.16 -8.41 4.70
C GLU A 35 -14.52 -9.90 4.65
N ALA A 36 -15.78 -10.24 4.97
CA ALA A 36 -16.30 -11.60 5.02
C ALA A 36 -16.13 -12.40 3.72
N GLY A 37 -15.88 -11.73 2.59
CA GLY A 37 -15.62 -12.36 1.30
C GLY A 37 -14.25 -13.05 1.21
N ASN A 38 -13.21 -12.47 1.83
CA ASN A 38 -11.84 -12.93 1.60
C ASN A 38 -11.41 -14.06 2.55
N ARG A 39 -12.00 -14.09 3.75
CA ARG A 39 -11.70 -15.06 4.83
C ARG A 39 -12.63 -16.27 4.84
N ARG A 40 -13.21 -16.64 3.69
CA ARG A 40 -14.16 -17.76 3.60
C ARG A 40 -13.44 -19.10 3.68
N VAL A 41 -13.90 -19.94 4.60
CA VAL A 41 -13.50 -21.36 4.70
C VAL A 41 -14.50 -22.31 4.01
N SER A 42 -15.52 -21.76 3.34
CA SER A 42 -16.55 -22.52 2.62
C SER A 42 -16.10 -22.98 1.24
N TYR A 43 -16.72 -24.07 0.77
CA TYR A 43 -16.45 -24.68 -0.54
C TYR A 43 -14.97 -25.08 -0.71
N PRO A 44 -14.48 -25.99 0.16
CA PRO A 44 -13.11 -26.46 0.08
C PRO A 44 -12.90 -27.36 -1.14
N TYR A 45 -11.70 -27.28 -1.72
CA TYR A 45 -11.11 -28.34 -2.52
C TYR A 45 -10.03 -29.02 -1.69
N LEU A 46 -10.03 -30.35 -1.74
CA LEU A 46 -9.06 -31.21 -1.07
C LEU A 46 -8.33 -32.02 -2.13
N TYR A 47 -7.01 -32.05 -2.04
CA TYR A 47 -6.14 -32.88 -2.87
C TYR A 47 -5.16 -33.61 -1.99
N GLU A 48 -5.05 -34.93 -2.14
CA GLU A 48 -3.97 -35.70 -1.54
C GLU A 48 -2.84 -35.82 -2.57
N ARG A 49 -1.71 -35.15 -2.32
CA ARG A 49 -0.59 -35.15 -3.28
C ARG A 49 0.18 -36.47 -3.26
N LYS A 50 0.31 -37.04 -2.07
CA LYS A 50 0.88 -38.35 -1.75
C LYS A 50 0.23 -38.84 -0.46
N PRO A 51 0.24 -40.16 -0.18
CA PRO A 51 -0.37 -40.70 1.03
C PRO A 51 0.03 -39.91 2.29
N GLY A 52 -0.97 -39.35 2.96
CA GLY A 52 -0.81 -38.56 4.19
C GLY A 52 -0.41 -37.09 4.01
N ASP A 53 -0.34 -36.55 2.79
CA ASP A 53 -0.01 -35.14 2.50
C ASP A 53 -1.20 -34.45 1.81
N LEU A 54 -2.05 -33.83 2.62
CA LEU A 54 -3.27 -33.16 2.18
C LEU A 54 -3.02 -31.69 1.84
N TRP A 55 -3.62 -31.24 0.76
CA TRP A 55 -3.64 -29.86 0.31
C TRP A 55 -5.08 -29.38 0.26
N ILE A 56 -5.35 -28.29 0.96
CA ILE A 56 -6.70 -27.74 1.11
C ILE A 56 -6.71 -26.28 0.66
N THR A 57 -7.69 -25.98 -0.17
CA THR A 57 -7.95 -24.63 -0.70
C THR A 57 -9.45 -24.35 -0.70
N THR A 58 -9.88 -23.11 -0.90
CA THR A 58 -11.31 -22.77 -1.06
C THR A 58 -11.58 -22.08 -2.39
N MET A 59 -12.75 -22.35 -2.96
CA MET A 59 -13.19 -21.78 -4.24
C MET A 59 -13.30 -20.25 -4.18
N GLN A 60 -13.87 -19.73 -3.10
CA GLN A 60 -14.21 -18.30 -2.94
C GLN A 60 -13.55 -17.69 -1.69
N GLY A 61 -12.41 -18.21 -1.26
CA GLY A 61 -11.68 -17.68 -0.10
C GLY A 61 -10.17 -17.86 -0.22
N SER A 62 -9.43 -17.28 0.72
CA SER A 62 -7.97 -17.22 0.70
C SER A 62 -7.26 -18.39 1.40
N LEU A 63 -8.00 -19.39 1.93
CA LEU A 63 -7.40 -20.52 2.62
C LEU A 63 -6.52 -21.32 1.65
N ARG A 64 -5.22 -21.44 1.92
CA ARG A 64 -4.28 -22.29 1.17
C ARG A 64 -3.37 -22.96 2.19
N MET A 65 -3.56 -24.27 2.41
CA MET A 65 -2.81 -24.98 3.45
C MET A 65 -2.41 -26.39 3.03
N ARG A 66 -1.30 -26.84 3.61
CA ARG A 66 -0.80 -28.21 3.51
C ARG A 66 -0.81 -28.83 4.90
N ILE A 67 -1.41 -30.00 5.05
CA ILE A 67 -1.52 -30.74 6.31
C ILE A 67 -0.90 -32.13 6.10
N ALA A 68 0.03 -32.50 6.98
CA ALA A 68 0.43 -33.90 7.10
C ALA A 68 -0.56 -34.60 8.06
N LEU A 69 -1.13 -35.74 7.66
CA LEU A 69 -2.09 -36.47 8.49
C LEU A 69 -1.55 -36.82 9.88
N ALA A 70 -0.25 -37.12 9.97
CA ALA A 70 0.43 -37.43 11.23
C ALA A 70 0.46 -36.26 12.24
N ASP A 71 0.10 -35.05 11.79
CA ASP A 71 0.18 -33.81 12.57
C ASP A 71 -1.21 -33.20 12.85
N LEU A 72 -2.31 -33.87 12.47
CA LEU A 72 -3.66 -33.30 12.54
C LEU A 72 -4.07 -32.85 13.95
N ASP A 73 -3.56 -33.53 14.98
CA ASP A 73 -3.83 -33.25 16.39
C ASP A 73 -2.73 -32.43 17.09
N LYS A 74 -1.69 -32.02 16.35
CA LYS A 74 -0.45 -31.46 16.92
C LYS A 74 -0.28 -29.96 16.67
N GLY A 75 -1.29 -29.29 16.12
CA GLY A 75 -1.22 -27.88 15.73
C GLY A 75 -2.26 -27.00 16.43
N GLU A 76 -1.98 -25.70 16.49
CA GLU A 76 -2.98 -24.68 16.80
C GLU A 76 -3.65 -24.22 15.51
N ILE A 77 -4.96 -23.98 15.54
CA ILE A 77 -5.69 -23.41 14.40
C ILE A 77 -5.12 -21.99 14.18
N PRO A 78 -4.53 -21.68 13.02
CA PRO A 78 -4.03 -20.35 12.75
C PRO A 78 -5.21 -19.40 12.59
N VAL A 79 -5.62 -18.76 13.68
CA VAL A 79 -6.47 -17.59 13.65
C VAL A 79 -5.60 -16.46 13.12
N PRO A 80 -5.86 -15.90 11.92
CA PRO A 80 -5.10 -14.75 11.44
C PRO A 80 -5.39 -13.59 12.38
N LYS A 81 -4.55 -13.39 13.39
CA LYS A 81 -4.59 -12.16 14.18
C LYS A 81 -4.20 -11.04 13.21
N PRO A 82 -4.97 -9.95 13.11
CA PRO A 82 -4.50 -8.76 12.43
C PRO A 82 -3.14 -8.43 13.03
N VAL A 83 -2.09 -8.50 12.23
CA VAL A 83 -0.76 -8.11 12.69
C VAL A 83 -0.87 -6.62 12.95
N ALA A 84 -0.92 -6.25 14.24
CA ALA A 84 -0.82 -4.86 14.62
C ALA A 84 0.46 -4.30 13.98
N ALA A 85 0.33 -3.23 13.21
CA ALA A 85 1.38 -2.67 12.36
C ALA A 85 2.64 -2.17 13.11
N ALA A 86 2.77 -2.43 14.42
CA ALA A 86 3.70 -1.74 15.30
C ALA A 86 4.98 -2.52 15.67
N GLU A 87 5.07 -3.85 15.55
CA GLU A 87 6.22 -4.57 16.17
C GLU A 87 6.80 -5.75 15.38
N VAL A 88 6.69 -5.76 14.04
CA VAL A 88 7.49 -6.68 13.23
C VAL A 88 8.84 -6.02 12.96
N LYS A 89 9.92 -6.52 13.61
CA LYS A 89 11.28 -6.12 13.23
C LYS A 89 11.46 -6.35 11.72
N PRO A 90 11.88 -5.33 10.95
CA PRO A 90 11.97 -5.51 9.52
C PRO A 90 12.95 -6.63 9.17
N VAL A 91 12.46 -7.59 8.40
CA VAL A 91 13.29 -8.62 7.79
C VAL A 91 13.98 -8.00 6.56
N PRO A 92 15.30 -8.20 6.37
CA PRO A 92 16.01 -7.77 5.17
C PRO A 92 15.32 -8.24 3.89
N ASN A 93 15.58 -7.54 2.78
CA ASN A 93 15.07 -7.90 1.44
C ASN A 93 13.54 -7.67 1.23
N GLY A 94 12.93 -6.78 2.02
CA GLY A 94 11.53 -6.35 1.86
C GLY A 94 11.32 -5.15 0.94
N LEU A 95 10.07 -4.69 0.86
CA LEU A 95 9.60 -3.57 0.04
C LEU A 95 9.31 -2.37 0.95
N TRP A 96 9.96 -1.23 0.73
CA TRP A 96 9.77 -0.03 1.55
C TRP A 96 8.96 1.03 0.83
N MET A 97 7.81 1.39 1.39
CA MET A 97 7.00 2.52 0.95
C MET A 97 7.49 3.77 1.68
N PHE A 98 8.26 4.61 0.99
CA PHE A 98 8.92 5.79 1.55
C PHE A 98 8.27 7.07 1.00
N GLY A 99 7.67 7.86 1.88
CA GLY A 99 6.96 9.06 1.45
C GLY A 99 6.50 9.95 2.58
N ASP A 100 5.52 10.79 2.29
CA ASP A 100 4.99 11.79 3.20
C ASP A 100 3.66 11.36 3.86
N SER A 101 2.70 12.28 4.02
CA SER A 101 1.38 12.02 4.59
C SER A 101 0.47 11.17 3.71
N THR A 102 0.72 11.07 2.40
CA THR A 102 -0.03 10.17 1.51
C THR A 102 0.43 8.72 1.63
N THR A 103 1.63 8.50 2.15
CA THR A 103 2.16 7.17 2.50
C THR A 103 1.85 6.80 3.94
N ALA A 104 1.95 7.75 4.88
CA ALA A 104 1.86 7.49 6.31
C ALA A 104 0.50 6.90 6.72
N PHE A 105 0.50 6.09 7.80
CA PHE A 105 -0.73 5.64 8.44
C PHE A 105 -1.60 6.82 8.90
N ARG A 106 -2.92 6.66 8.80
CA ARG A 106 -3.93 7.65 9.22
C ARG A 106 -5.01 7.02 10.10
N PRO A 107 -4.68 6.67 11.36
CA PRO A 107 -5.62 6.00 12.26
C PRO A 107 -6.92 6.78 12.42
N GLY A 108 -8.05 6.09 12.30
CA GLY A 108 -9.39 6.68 12.42
C GLY A 108 -9.89 7.42 11.18
N ALA A 109 -9.06 7.63 10.15
CA ALA A 109 -9.45 8.31 8.90
C ALA A 109 -9.31 7.41 7.67
N VAL A 110 -8.35 6.48 7.66
CA VAL A 110 -8.16 5.47 6.62
C VAL A 110 -8.10 4.11 7.29
N GLU A 111 -8.92 3.16 6.85
CA GLU A 111 -8.89 1.79 7.36
C GLU A 111 -7.58 1.09 6.97
N LYS A 112 -7.23 1.15 5.68
CA LYS A 112 -5.97 0.57 5.16
C LYS A 112 -5.30 1.47 4.14
N VAL A 113 -4.11 1.95 4.47
CA VAL A 113 -3.23 2.63 3.53
C VAL A 113 -2.68 1.65 2.49
N TYR A 114 -2.19 2.19 1.37
CA TYR A 114 -1.78 1.38 0.21
C TYR A 114 -0.67 0.36 0.56
N SER A 115 0.17 0.62 1.56
CA SER A 115 1.19 -0.34 1.99
C SER A 115 0.59 -1.62 2.61
N VAL A 116 -0.49 -1.46 3.39
CA VAL A 116 -1.22 -2.61 3.99
C VAL A 116 -1.95 -3.37 2.89
N ARG A 117 -2.64 -2.65 2.00
CA ARG A 117 -3.36 -3.25 0.87
C ARG A 117 -2.41 -4.03 -0.05
N LEU A 118 -1.24 -3.45 -0.35
CA LEU A 118 -0.21 -4.10 -1.13
C LEU A 118 0.33 -5.36 -0.45
N GLN A 119 0.57 -5.34 0.87
CA GLN A 119 0.97 -6.53 1.62
C GLN A 119 -0.07 -7.66 1.46
N GLU A 120 -1.35 -7.33 1.60
CA GLU A 120 -2.44 -8.30 1.44
C GLU A 120 -2.51 -8.84 0.01
N LEU A 121 -2.36 -8.00 -1.01
CA LEU A 121 -2.34 -8.42 -2.40
C LEU A 121 -1.18 -9.39 -2.67
N LEU A 122 0.02 -9.09 -2.18
CA LEU A 122 1.19 -9.95 -2.30
C LEU A 122 0.98 -11.31 -1.62
N LEU A 123 0.41 -11.32 -0.41
CA LEU A 123 0.07 -12.55 0.30
C LEU A 123 -0.97 -13.39 -0.45
N ARG A 124 -2.02 -12.75 -1.01
CA ARG A 124 -3.03 -13.43 -1.83
C ARG A 124 -2.44 -14.07 -3.09
N MET A 125 -1.35 -13.50 -3.61
CA MET A 125 -0.59 -14.04 -4.74
C MET A 125 0.47 -15.08 -4.33
N GLY A 126 0.55 -15.45 -3.04
CA GLY A 126 1.53 -16.41 -2.52
C GLY A 126 2.96 -15.87 -2.40
N SER A 127 3.14 -14.54 -2.43
CA SER A 127 4.46 -13.92 -2.23
C SER A 127 4.79 -13.83 -0.73
N SER A 128 6.04 -14.13 -0.39
CA SER A 128 6.61 -13.95 0.95
C SER A 128 7.28 -12.58 1.16
N LEU A 129 7.15 -11.66 0.20
CA LEU A 129 7.72 -10.32 0.33
C LEU A 129 6.95 -9.52 1.39
N ASN A 130 7.71 -8.95 2.32
CA ASN A 130 7.18 -8.05 3.34
C ASN A 130 7.16 -6.60 2.83
N VAL A 131 6.11 -5.87 3.14
CA VAL A 131 5.92 -4.45 2.83
C VAL A 131 6.00 -3.66 4.11
N TYR A 132 6.88 -2.67 4.13
CA TYR A 132 7.07 -1.77 5.26
C TYR A 132 6.68 -0.35 4.88
N ASN A 133 6.06 0.35 5.83
CA ASN A 133 5.65 1.73 5.66
C ASN A 133 6.65 2.64 6.38
N ALA A 134 7.30 3.51 5.62
CA ALA A 134 8.18 4.56 6.12
C ALA A 134 7.65 5.95 5.72
N GLY A 135 6.32 6.11 5.67
CA GLY A 135 5.64 7.38 5.44
C GLY A 135 5.64 8.27 6.67
N LYS A 136 5.92 9.56 6.49
CA LYS A 136 5.88 10.54 7.59
C LYS A 136 5.22 11.85 7.16
N GLY A 137 4.13 12.19 7.83
CA GLY A 137 3.32 13.36 7.47
C GLY A 137 4.13 14.66 7.43
N GLY A 138 3.86 15.47 6.40
CA GLY A 138 4.48 16.78 6.19
C GLY A 138 5.94 16.75 5.70
N ASN A 139 6.54 15.58 5.52
CA ASN A 139 7.91 15.47 5.05
C ASN A 139 8.07 15.92 3.59
N THR A 140 9.18 16.60 3.34
CA THR A 140 9.70 16.97 2.02
C THR A 140 10.84 16.02 1.63
N THR A 141 11.38 16.19 0.42
CA THR A 141 12.60 15.46 0.01
C THR A 141 13.85 15.82 0.82
N ARG A 142 13.89 17.00 1.48
CA ARG A 142 14.97 17.32 2.45
C ARG A 142 14.88 16.41 3.67
N ASP A 143 13.68 16.25 4.22
CA ASP A 143 13.43 15.36 5.36
C ASP A 143 13.69 13.91 4.97
N ALA A 144 13.31 13.54 3.74
CA ALA A 144 13.59 12.24 3.17
C ALA A 144 15.10 11.94 3.20
N LEU A 145 15.94 12.82 2.66
CA LEU A 145 17.40 12.66 2.70
C LEU A 145 17.93 12.49 4.13
N ALA A 146 17.46 13.32 5.06
CA ALA A 146 17.92 13.30 6.45
C ALA A 146 17.60 11.98 7.18
N ARG A 147 16.54 11.26 6.76
CA ARG A 147 16.09 10.03 7.43
C ARG A 147 16.27 8.76 6.62
N PHE A 148 16.71 8.84 5.36
CA PHE A 148 16.68 7.71 4.45
C PHE A 148 17.53 6.53 4.94
N GLU A 149 18.71 6.80 5.50
CA GLU A 149 19.58 5.76 6.06
C GLU A 149 18.89 5.02 7.22
N ARG A 150 18.39 5.78 8.20
CA ARG A 150 17.76 5.24 9.41
C ARG A 150 16.49 4.46 9.09
N ASP A 151 15.60 5.05 8.30
CA ASP A 151 14.23 4.56 8.12
C ASP A 151 14.12 3.50 7.02
N VAL A 152 15.09 3.43 6.11
CA VAL A 152 15.02 2.56 4.92
C VAL A 152 16.31 1.77 4.68
N LEU A 153 17.44 2.44 4.42
CA LEU A 153 18.63 1.75 3.90
C LEU A 153 19.29 0.81 4.90
N SER A 154 19.26 1.13 6.20
CA SER A 154 19.78 0.27 7.27
C SER A 154 19.12 -1.10 7.32
N GLN A 155 17.93 -1.24 6.74
CA GLN A 155 17.14 -2.46 6.70
C GLN A 155 17.39 -3.32 5.45
N GLN A 156 18.34 -2.92 4.58
CA GLN A 156 18.70 -3.63 3.35
C GLN A 156 17.47 -3.92 2.46
N PRO A 157 16.78 -2.88 1.97
CA PRO A 157 15.56 -3.04 1.19
C PRO A 157 15.84 -3.69 -0.16
N ARG A 158 14.90 -4.51 -0.64
CA ARG A 158 14.92 -5.03 -2.02
C ARG A 158 14.44 -3.99 -3.01
N VAL A 159 13.34 -3.33 -2.67
CA VAL A 159 12.72 -2.28 -3.46
C VAL A 159 12.34 -1.12 -2.54
N VAL A 160 12.62 0.10 -2.99
CA VAL A 160 12.13 1.33 -2.36
C VAL A 160 11.18 2.02 -3.32
N VAL A 161 9.93 2.22 -2.89
CA VAL A 161 8.93 3.03 -3.58
C VAL A 161 8.97 4.42 -2.96
N MET A 162 9.17 5.46 -3.77
CA MET A 162 9.30 6.84 -3.29
C MET A 162 8.14 7.70 -3.78
N GLN A 163 7.42 8.33 -2.85
CA GLN A 163 6.34 9.28 -3.13
C GLN A 163 6.51 10.57 -2.32
N PHE A 164 6.94 11.64 -2.98
CA PHE A 164 7.10 12.97 -2.40
C PHE A 164 6.75 14.01 -3.47
N GLY A 165 6.41 15.23 -3.06
CA GLY A 165 6.20 16.35 -3.98
C GLY A 165 5.13 17.34 -3.52
N ILE A 166 4.08 16.89 -2.84
CA ILE A 166 3.00 17.78 -2.35
C ILE A 166 3.59 18.80 -1.37
N ASN A 167 4.32 18.31 -0.37
CA ASN A 167 4.94 19.18 0.63
C ASN A 167 6.09 20.01 0.06
N ASP A 168 6.87 19.45 -0.86
CA ASP A 168 7.97 20.15 -1.54
C ASP A 168 7.45 21.35 -2.34
N ALA A 169 6.39 21.15 -3.12
CA ALA A 169 5.79 22.15 -3.99
C ALA A 169 5.02 23.25 -3.23
N ALA A 170 4.51 22.95 -2.03
CA ALA A 170 3.70 23.88 -1.25
C ALA A 170 4.42 25.20 -0.97
N VAL A 171 3.70 26.31 -1.11
CA VAL A 171 4.10 27.67 -0.77
C VAL A 171 3.24 28.06 0.44
N ASP A 172 3.89 28.30 1.58
CA ASP A 172 3.19 28.56 2.84
C ASP A 172 2.70 30.03 2.92
N VAL A 173 1.73 30.38 2.08
CA VAL A 173 1.15 31.74 1.95
C VAL A 173 0.32 32.18 3.17
N TRP A 174 0.01 31.25 4.07
CA TRP A 174 -0.67 31.51 5.35
C TRP A 174 0.28 31.97 6.46
N LYS A 175 1.60 31.88 6.27
CA LYS A 175 2.58 32.34 7.27
C LYS A 175 2.65 33.87 7.34
N THR A 176 3.26 34.37 8.41
CA THR A 176 3.55 35.81 8.61
C THR A 176 5.06 36.00 8.81
N PRO A 177 5.80 36.60 7.85
CA PRO A 177 5.34 36.99 6.51
C PRO A 177 5.01 35.76 5.62
N PRO A 178 4.15 35.90 4.59
CA PRO A 178 3.87 34.82 3.65
C PRO A 178 5.14 34.35 2.93
N ALA A 179 5.27 33.04 2.74
CA ALA A 179 6.35 32.51 1.91
C ALA A 179 6.14 32.91 0.44
N ALA A 180 7.22 33.28 -0.25
CA ALA A 180 7.20 33.56 -1.68
C ALA A 180 7.46 32.30 -2.54
N ASP A 181 8.20 31.34 -1.99
CA ASP A 181 8.71 30.18 -2.71
C ASP A 181 8.20 28.85 -2.14
N SER A 182 8.28 27.80 -2.96
CA SER A 182 8.03 26.42 -2.55
C SER A 182 8.95 26.00 -1.40
N ARG A 183 8.46 25.15 -0.49
CA ARG A 183 9.25 24.65 0.66
C ARG A 183 10.58 24.04 0.22
N VAL A 184 10.60 23.31 -0.90
CA VAL A 184 11.82 22.82 -1.56
C VAL A 184 11.77 23.24 -3.03
N PRO A 185 12.65 24.15 -3.50
CA PRO A 185 12.68 24.58 -4.89
C PRO A 185 12.87 23.41 -5.86
N ILE A 186 12.27 23.49 -7.05
CA ILE A 186 12.23 22.37 -8.01
C ILE A 186 13.60 21.81 -8.42
N ALA A 187 14.61 22.68 -8.55
CA ALA A 187 15.97 22.26 -8.87
C ALA A 187 16.60 21.46 -7.72
N GLU A 188 16.29 21.83 -6.48
CA GLU A 188 16.72 21.08 -5.29
C GLU A 188 15.94 19.77 -5.17
N TYR A 189 14.64 19.78 -5.42
CA TYR A 189 13.80 18.57 -5.43
C TYR A 189 14.34 17.52 -6.41
N GLU A 190 14.68 17.92 -7.63
CA GLU A 190 15.33 17.04 -8.62
C GLU A 190 16.65 16.47 -8.08
N LYS A 191 17.52 17.32 -7.53
CA LYS A 191 18.80 16.90 -6.95
C LYS A 191 18.60 15.92 -5.79
N ASN A 192 17.59 16.15 -4.96
CA ASN A 192 17.28 15.31 -3.81
C ASN A 192 16.80 13.93 -4.28
N LEU A 193 15.87 13.86 -5.25
CA LEU A 193 15.42 12.59 -5.82
C LEU A 193 16.56 11.81 -6.47
N ARG A 194 17.46 12.46 -7.23
CA ARG A 194 18.66 11.80 -7.79
C ARG A 194 19.54 11.21 -6.71
N THR A 195 19.78 11.97 -5.64
CA THR A 195 20.57 11.53 -4.50
C THR A 195 19.94 10.32 -3.81
N LEU A 196 18.63 10.37 -3.52
CA LEU A 196 17.89 9.27 -2.92
C LEU A 196 17.95 8.00 -3.78
N VAL A 197 17.76 8.13 -5.10
CA VAL A 197 17.90 7.01 -6.05
C VAL A 197 19.32 6.45 -6.03
N GLY A 198 20.35 7.30 -6.02
CA GLY A 198 21.75 6.92 -5.92
C GLY A 198 22.04 6.10 -4.66
N MET A 199 21.66 6.64 -3.49
CA MET A 199 21.85 5.97 -2.19
C MET A 199 21.15 4.59 -2.13
N ALA A 200 19.94 4.46 -2.69
CA ALA A 200 19.25 3.18 -2.77
C ALA A 200 20.01 2.16 -3.64
N ARG A 201 20.55 2.61 -4.77
CA ARG A 201 21.33 1.76 -5.71
C ARG A 201 22.67 1.32 -5.13
N GLU A 202 23.32 2.16 -4.34
CA GLU A 202 24.53 1.77 -3.59
C GLU A 202 24.25 0.61 -2.62
N ARG A 203 23.02 0.54 -2.08
CA ARG A 203 22.54 -0.61 -1.30
C ARG A 203 21.95 -1.74 -2.15
N LYS A 204 22.11 -1.69 -3.47
CA LYS A 204 21.58 -2.65 -4.46
C LYS A 204 20.05 -2.76 -4.47
N ALA A 205 19.34 -1.79 -3.89
CA ALA A 205 17.90 -1.74 -3.92
C ALA A 205 17.40 -1.25 -5.28
N LYS A 206 16.32 -1.84 -5.77
CA LYS A 206 15.56 -1.28 -6.91
C LYS A 206 14.73 -0.10 -6.43
N VAL A 207 14.45 0.84 -7.33
CA VAL A 207 13.66 2.03 -7.01
C VAL A 207 12.44 2.10 -7.91
N ILE A 208 11.31 2.47 -7.34
CA ILE A 208 10.10 2.87 -8.05
C ILE A 208 9.80 4.31 -7.65
N LEU A 209 9.74 5.20 -8.63
CA LEU A 209 9.29 6.58 -8.41
C LEU A 209 7.79 6.68 -8.66
N MET A 210 7.07 7.39 -7.78
CA MET A 210 5.62 7.49 -7.84
C MET A 210 5.19 8.95 -7.87
N THR A 211 4.31 9.32 -8.80
CA THR A 211 3.72 10.68 -8.82
C THR A 211 2.83 10.90 -7.59
N THR A 212 2.59 12.17 -7.29
CA THR A 212 1.64 12.57 -6.25
C THR A 212 0.19 12.41 -6.74
N ASN A 213 -0.79 12.30 -5.83
CA ASN A 213 -2.19 12.36 -6.22
C ASN A 213 -2.63 13.80 -6.51
N PRO A 214 -3.70 14.00 -7.30
CA PRO A 214 -4.31 15.33 -7.48
C PRO A 214 -4.83 15.90 -6.17
N LEU A 215 -4.96 17.23 -6.13
CA LEU A 215 -5.56 17.97 -5.02
C LEU A 215 -6.93 18.52 -5.43
N ARG A 216 -7.74 18.84 -4.43
CA ARG A 216 -9.05 19.49 -4.57
C ARG A 216 -9.23 20.54 -3.49
N TRP A 217 -9.88 21.65 -3.82
CA TRP A 217 -10.14 22.67 -2.83
C TRP A 217 -11.19 22.21 -1.83
N THR A 218 -10.91 22.46 -0.55
CA THR A 218 -11.89 22.42 0.53
C THR A 218 -11.92 23.78 1.23
N GLY A 219 -12.94 24.05 2.05
CA GLY A 219 -12.99 25.31 2.82
C GLY A 219 -11.71 25.55 3.61
N ARG A 220 -11.25 24.54 4.35
CA ARG A 220 -10.00 24.58 5.11
C ARG A 220 -8.77 24.85 4.24
N LEU A 221 -8.69 24.24 3.06
CA LEU A 221 -7.56 24.48 2.15
C LEU A 221 -7.62 25.89 1.54
N LYS A 222 -8.81 26.44 1.26
CA LYS A 222 -8.97 27.82 0.82
C LYS A 222 -8.57 28.82 1.91
N ASP A 223 -8.87 28.54 3.17
CA ASP A 223 -8.45 29.40 4.28
C ASP A 223 -6.92 29.52 4.38
N LEU A 224 -6.21 28.41 4.14
CA LEU A 224 -4.74 28.35 4.23
C LEU A 224 -4.04 28.77 2.94
N TYR A 225 -4.54 28.35 1.78
CA TYR A 225 -3.83 28.45 0.49
C TYR A 225 -4.62 29.21 -0.58
N GLY A 226 -5.81 29.74 -0.30
CA GLY A 226 -6.64 30.48 -1.26
C GLY A 226 -6.14 31.90 -1.56
N LYS A 227 -4.81 32.08 -1.61
CA LYS A 227 -4.12 33.34 -1.87
C LYS A 227 -3.05 33.12 -2.94
N PRO A 228 -2.62 34.17 -3.67
CA PRO A 228 -1.53 34.07 -4.62
C PRO A 228 -0.29 33.39 -4.01
N PRO A 229 0.40 32.48 -4.74
CA PRO A 229 0.29 32.25 -6.18
C PRO A 229 -0.84 31.28 -6.60
N TYR A 230 -1.65 30.79 -5.67
CA TYR A 230 -2.71 29.84 -5.96
C TYR A 230 -4.00 30.51 -6.40
N ASP A 231 -4.76 29.81 -7.24
CA ASP A 231 -6.08 30.21 -7.71
C ASP A 231 -7.18 29.41 -6.99
N PRO A 232 -7.92 30.00 -6.03
CA PRO A 232 -9.01 29.32 -5.32
C PRO A 232 -10.24 29.02 -6.20
N GLY A 233 -10.27 29.51 -7.45
CA GLY A 233 -11.28 29.20 -8.46
C GLY A 233 -10.91 28.01 -9.36
N ALA A 234 -9.65 27.59 -9.40
CA ALA A 234 -9.23 26.41 -10.15
C ALA A 234 -9.83 25.13 -9.55
N GLU A 235 -10.21 24.14 -10.36
CA GLU A 235 -10.80 22.90 -9.84
C GLU A 235 -9.78 22.04 -9.07
N ASP A 236 -8.54 22.02 -9.54
CA ASP A 236 -7.48 21.11 -9.06
C ASP A 236 -6.84 21.50 -7.72
N GLY A 237 -7.55 22.23 -6.86
CA GLY A 237 -6.96 22.70 -5.61
C GLY A 237 -5.77 23.64 -5.85
N PHE A 238 -4.83 23.65 -4.90
CA PHE A 238 -3.58 24.40 -5.03
C PHE A 238 -2.49 23.65 -5.83
N ASP A 239 -2.88 22.63 -6.58
CA ASP A 239 -2.00 21.87 -7.50
C ASP A 239 -1.47 22.74 -8.66
N ALA A 240 -2.22 23.77 -9.05
CA ALA A 240 -1.91 24.67 -10.15
C ALA A 240 -0.87 25.75 -9.78
N PRO A 241 0.09 26.12 -10.64
CA PRO A 241 0.90 25.36 -11.62
C PRO A 241 2.16 24.72 -10.98
N VAL A 242 2.25 24.72 -9.66
CA VAL A 242 3.50 24.39 -8.97
C VAL A 242 3.70 22.88 -8.91
N LEU A 243 2.74 22.12 -8.37
CA LEU A 243 2.88 20.67 -8.15
C LEU A 243 2.97 19.88 -9.47
N ALA A 244 2.27 20.32 -10.53
CA ALA A 244 2.40 19.74 -11.86
C ALA A 244 3.87 19.66 -12.33
N LYS A 245 4.67 20.70 -12.10
CA LYS A 245 6.09 20.73 -12.48
C LYS A 245 6.92 19.70 -11.69
N TYR A 246 6.58 19.42 -10.44
CA TYR A 246 7.26 18.39 -9.64
C TYR A 246 6.90 16.99 -10.14
N ASN A 247 5.64 16.73 -10.51
CA ASN A 247 5.24 15.47 -11.14
C ASN A 247 5.96 15.24 -12.48
N GLU A 248 6.18 16.29 -13.28
CA GLU A 248 7.00 16.20 -14.50
C GLU A 248 8.46 15.85 -14.21
N VAL A 249 9.06 16.37 -13.13
CA VAL A 249 10.39 15.96 -12.69
C VAL A 249 10.40 14.47 -12.35
N ILE A 250 9.41 13.96 -11.61
CA ILE A 250 9.31 12.52 -11.27
C ILE A 250 9.26 11.68 -12.55
N ARG A 251 8.37 12.01 -13.49
CA ARG A 251 8.21 11.30 -14.77
C ARG A 251 9.51 11.27 -15.56
N ARG A 252 10.16 12.43 -15.71
CA ARG A 252 11.44 12.53 -16.42
C ARG A 252 12.53 11.72 -15.72
N LEU A 253 12.70 11.88 -14.42
CA LEU A 253 13.73 11.18 -13.67
C LEU A 253 13.54 9.66 -13.69
N ALA A 254 12.30 9.18 -13.63
CA ALA A 254 12.05 7.75 -13.70
C ALA A 254 12.55 7.14 -15.02
N LYS A 255 12.29 7.84 -16.15
CA LYS A 255 12.81 7.46 -17.46
C LYS A 255 14.32 7.61 -17.56
N GLU A 256 14.84 8.77 -17.16
CA GLU A 256 16.25 9.12 -17.28
C GLU A 256 17.15 8.21 -16.45
N LEU A 257 16.75 7.92 -15.21
CA LEU A 257 17.52 7.07 -14.30
C LEU A 257 17.23 5.59 -14.54
N GLY A 258 16.17 5.21 -15.26
CA GLY A 258 15.75 3.82 -15.46
C GLY A 258 15.24 3.17 -14.18
N THR A 259 14.39 3.86 -13.43
CA THR A 259 13.68 3.29 -12.27
C THR A 259 12.36 2.65 -12.71
N GLY A 260 11.75 1.84 -11.86
CA GLY A 260 10.31 1.59 -12.00
C GLY A 260 9.53 2.89 -11.83
N PHE A 261 8.30 2.91 -12.34
CA PHE A 261 7.46 4.11 -12.33
C PHE A 261 5.99 3.75 -12.11
N VAL A 262 5.31 4.53 -11.28
CA VAL A 262 3.85 4.46 -11.08
C VAL A 262 3.27 5.88 -11.17
N ASP A 263 2.32 6.08 -12.07
CA ASP A 263 1.66 7.36 -12.24
C ASP A 263 0.31 7.41 -11.51
N VAL A 264 0.35 7.67 -10.20
CA VAL A 264 -0.85 7.83 -9.35
C VAL A 264 -1.73 8.97 -9.85
N ARG A 265 -1.11 10.08 -10.27
CA ARG A 265 -1.84 11.21 -10.82
C ARG A 265 -2.72 10.79 -12.00
N ALA A 266 -2.11 10.19 -13.01
CA ALA A 266 -2.82 9.78 -14.22
C ALA A 266 -3.94 8.77 -13.92
N ALA A 267 -3.72 7.86 -12.96
CA ALA A 267 -4.74 6.89 -12.57
C ALA A 267 -5.94 7.52 -11.87
N PHE A 268 -5.72 8.53 -11.02
CA PHE A 268 -6.79 9.25 -10.35
C PHE A 268 -7.59 10.12 -11.34
N GLU A 269 -6.89 10.78 -12.28
CA GLU A 269 -7.52 11.54 -13.37
C GLU A 269 -8.35 10.61 -14.27
N ALA A 270 -7.85 9.42 -14.59
CA ALA A 270 -8.58 8.43 -15.38
C ALA A 270 -9.86 7.96 -14.65
N TYR A 271 -9.77 7.68 -13.35
CA TYR A 271 -10.95 7.34 -12.55
C TYR A 271 -12.01 8.45 -12.58
N ALA A 272 -11.60 9.71 -12.41
CA ALA A 272 -12.52 10.85 -12.39
C ALA A 272 -13.11 11.19 -13.77
N ALA A 273 -12.48 10.73 -14.86
CA ALA A 273 -13.01 10.89 -16.22
C ALA A 273 -14.14 9.90 -16.55
N GLU A 274 -14.32 8.85 -15.75
CA GLU A 274 -15.42 7.88 -15.93
C GLU A 274 -16.77 8.49 -15.50
N SER A 275 -17.83 8.16 -16.24
CA SER A 275 -19.17 8.67 -15.96
C SER A 275 -19.67 8.25 -14.58
N GLY A 276 -20.04 9.23 -13.75
CA GLY A 276 -20.54 8.99 -12.40
C GLY A 276 -19.46 8.92 -11.31
N HIS A 277 -18.20 9.18 -11.67
CA HIS A 277 -17.09 9.29 -10.73
C HIS A 277 -16.59 10.73 -10.63
N ALA A 278 -16.03 11.08 -9.49
CA ALA A 278 -15.40 12.38 -9.24
C ALA A 278 -14.07 12.20 -8.50
N MET A 279 -13.14 13.14 -8.67
CA MET A 279 -11.85 13.11 -7.95
C MET A 279 -12.05 13.08 -6.43
N ASP A 280 -13.05 13.80 -5.93
CA ASP A 280 -13.38 13.87 -4.50
C ASP A 280 -13.78 12.50 -3.92
N ASP A 281 -14.23 11.55 -4.74
CA ASP A 281 -14.50 10.17 -4.31
C ASP A 281 -13.25 9.45 -3.80
N LEU A 282 -12.06 9.95 -4.16
CA LEU A 282 -10.77 9.33 -3.84
C LEU A 282 -10.04 10.04 -2.70
N LEU A 283 -10.51 11.19 -2.25
CA LEU A 283 -9.83 12.06 -1.27
C LEU A 283 -10.65 12.21 0.02
N LEU A 284 -9.97 12.42 1.15
CA LEU A 284 -10.60 12.67 2.45
C LEU A 284 -10.86 14.16 2.69
N ASP A 285 -9.85 14.98 2.38
CA ASP A 285 -9.76 16.38 2.78
C ASP A 285 -9.26 17.27 1.63
N GLY A 286 -9.41 16.79 0.40
CA GLY A 286 -8.89 17.43 -0.82
C GLY A 286 -7.38 17.25 -1.02
N MET A 287 -6.69 16.53 -0.13
CA MET A 287 -5.25 16.24 -0.27
C MET A 287 -4.90 14.77 -0.09
N HIS A 288 -5.48 14.12 0.92
CA HIS A 288 -5.09 12.78 1.30
C HIS A 288 -6.02 11.74 0.69
N PRO A 289 -5.49 10.66 0.07
CA PRO A 289 -6.31 9.56 -0.42
C PRO A 289 -7.14 8.94 0.71
N ASN A 290 -8.38 8.59 0.41
CA ASN A 290 -9.21 7.75 1.26
C ASN A 290 -8.95 6.25 0.97
N ASP A 291 -9.73 5.36 1.57
CA ASP A 291 -9.59 3.92 1.35
C ASP A 291 -9.71 3.48 -0.12
N LYS A 292 -10.56 4.15 -0.91
CA LYS A 292 -10.70 3.89 -2.35
C LYS A 292 -9.48 4.37 -3.13
N GLY A 293 -9.00 5.57 -2.84
CA GLY A 293 -7.76 6.09 -3.42
C GLY A 293 -6.55 5.20 -3.09
N HIS A 294 -6.42 4.77 -1.84
CA HIS A 294 -5.37 3.83 -1.43
C HIS A 294 -5.47 2.45 -2.10
N ALA A 295 -6.67 1.97 -2.41
CA ALA A 295 -6.86 0.73 -3.16
C ALA A 295 -6.31 0.86 -4.59
N ILE A 296 -6.64 1.96 -5.29
CA ILE A 296 -6.11 2.23 -6.64
C ILE A 296 -4.58 2.26 -6.62
N VAL A 297 -3.97 2.95 -5.65
CA VAL A 297 -2.49 3.00 -5.56
C VAL A 297 -1.88 1.61 -5.35
N ALA A 298 -2.50 0.77 -4.50
CA ALA A 298 -2.01 -0.59 -4.28
C ALA A 298 -2.10 -1.47 -5.53
N ASP A 299 -3.20 -1.35 -6.29
CA ASP A 299 -3.41 -2.10 -7.54
C ASP A 299 -2.41 -1.69 -8.63
N LEU A 300 -2.01 -0.41 -8.69
CA LEU A 300 -0.95 0.06 -9.58
C LEU A 300 0.43 -0.46 -9.17
N LEU A 301 0.71 -0.54 -7.86
CA LEU A 301 2.01 -0.93 -7.34
C LEU A 301 2.30 -2.42 -7.52
N ALA A 302 1.28 -3.29 -7.37
CA ALA A 302 1.47 -4.74 -7.47
C ALA A 302 2.17 -5.21 -8.75
N PRO A 303 1.74 -4.83 -9.98
CA PRO A 303 2.45 -5.19 -11.20
C PRO A 303 3.82 -4.51 -11.31
N ALA A 304 3.95 -3.24 -10.91
CA ALA A 304 5.23 -2.53 -10.97
C ALA A 304 6.31 -3.19 -10.08
N ILE A 305 5.93 -3.65 -8.89
CA ILE A 305 6.81 -4.39 -7.98
C ILE A 305 7.21 -5.74 -8.57
N ARG A 306 6.25 -6.48 -9.12
CA ARG A 306 6.51 -7.78 -9.75
C ARG A 306 7.60 -7.66 -10.82
N ASP A 307 7.57 -6.60 -11.63
CA ASP A 307 8.53 -6.39 -12.71
C ASP A 307 9.93 -6.00 -12.18
N GLN A 308 10.06 -5.50 -10.94
CA GLN A 308 11.35 -5.20 -10.31
C GLN A 308 11.97 -6.38 -9.55
N VAL A 309 11.15 -7.37 -9.16
CA VAL A 309 11.59 -8.49 -8.30
C VAL A 309 11.75 -9.82 -9.03
N ARG A 310 11.38 -9.89 -10.31
CA ARG A 310 11.74 -10.99 -11.22
C ARG A 310 13.24 -11.00 -11.51
#